data_AF-A0A932FVG6-F1
#
_entry.id   AF-A0A932FVG6-F1
#
_cell.length_a   1.000
_cell.length_b   1.000
_cell.length_c   1.000
_cell.angle_alpha   90.00
_cell.angle_beta   90.00
_cell.angle_gamma   90.00
#
_symmetry.space_group_name_H-M   'P 1'
#
loop_
_entity.id
_entity.type
_entity.pdbx_description
1 polymer ?
#
loop_
_entity_poly.entity_id
_entity_poly.type
_entity_poly.pdbx_seq_one_letter_code
_entity_poly.pdbx_strand_id
1 'polypeptide(L)' 'MPKKTVLVCDRCGFELTEKADVAMALEGTDGWQSAVRDRGETPRGVYPCRNYIRCRGEMQIVKR' A
#
# COMPACT_ATOMS: atom_id res chain seq x y z
N MET A 1 20.49 0.96 -13.77
CA MET A 1 20.21 0.81 -12.32
C MET A 1 18.76 0.33 -12.19
N PRO A 2 18.47 -0.73 -11.41
CA PRO A 2 17.08 -1.16 -11.20
C PRO A 2 16.31 -0.05 -10.47
N LYS A 3 15.12 0.30 -10.98
CA LYS A 3 14.24 1.31 -10.37
C LYS A 3 13.86 0.87 -8.96
N LYS A 4 13.91 1.80 -7.99
CA LYS A 4 13.56 1.52 -6.59
C LYS A 4 12.03 1.51 -6.48
N THR A 5 11.48 0.42 -5.96
CA THR A 5 10.05 0.34 -5.64
C THR A 5 9.80 1.17 -4.39
N VAL A 6 8.92 2.16 -4.50
CA VAL A 6 8.43 2.99 -3.39
C VAL A 6 6.92 2.83 -3.32
N LEU A 7 6.37 2.78 -2.12
CA LEU A 7 4.93 2.84 -1.95
C LEU A 7 4.49 4.22 -1.48
N VAL A 8 3.45 4.78 -2.07
CA VAL A 8 2.93 6.11 -1.71
C VAL A 8 1.45 6.04 -1.41
N CYS A 9 1.02 6.57 -0.28
CA CYS A 9 -0.40 6.62 0.10
C CYS A 9 -1.18 7.54 -0.84
N ASP A 10 -2.30 7.06 -1.35
CA ASP A 10 -3.21 7.78 -2.26
C ASP A 10 -3.91 9.00 -1.62
N ARG A 11 -3.96 9.08 -0.28
CA ARG A 11 -4.67 10.15 0.45
C ARG A 11 -3.75 11.13 1.16
N CYS A 12 -2.78 10.64 1.94
CA CYS A 12 -1.92 11.51 2.76
C CYS A 12 -0.52 11.73 2.19
N GLY A 13 -0.18 11.08 1.06
CA GLY A 13 1.14 11.20 0.44
C GLY A 13 2.29 10.57 1.23
N PHE A 14 2.01 9.84 2.31
CA PHE A 14 3.04 9.12 3.06
C PHE A 14 3.82 8.17 2.14
N GLU A 15 5.14 8.31 2.10
CA GLU A 15 6.03 7.46 1.32
C GLU A 15 6.64 6.38 2.21
N LEU A 16 6.49 5.11 1.81
CA LEU A 16 7.18 3.98 2.39
C LEU A 16 8.36 3.63 1.47
N THR A 17 9.55 3.98 1.92
CA THR A 17 10.79 3.90 1.14
C THR A 17 11.77 2.84 1.64
N GLU A 18 11.50 2.30 2.83
CA GLU A 18 12.36 1.30 3.46
C GLU A 18 12.12 -0.06 2.81
N LYS A 19 13.20 -0.75 2.42
CA LYS A 19 13.10 -1.93 1.54
C LYS A 19 12.37 -3.08 2.24
N ALA A 20 12.68 -3.29 3.53
CA ALA A 20 12.05 -4.33 4.33
C ALA A 20 10.54 -4.08 4.49
N ASP A 21 10.15 -2.85 4.77
CA ASP A 21 8.74 -2.49 4.94
C ASP A 21 7.96 -2.56 3.62
N VAL A 22 8.59 -2.17 2.50
CA VAL A 22 8.00 -2.32 1.16
C VAL A 22 7.79 -3.81 0.84
N ALA A 23 8.76 -4.68 1.13
CA ALA A 23 8.61 -6.11 0.90
C ALA A 23 7.44 -6.69 1.72
N MET A 24 7.36 -6.35 3.01
CA MET A 24 6.28 -6.78 3.89
C MET A 24 4.90 -6.32 3.41
N ALA A 25 4.80 -5.06 2.95
CA ALA A 25 3.55 -4.53 2.40
C ALA A 25 3.13 -5.25 1.10
N LEU A 26 4.10 -5.63 0.25
CA LEU A 26 3.84 -6.40 -0.96
C LEU A 26 3.39 -7.83 -0.63
N GLU A 27 4.03 -8.50 0.34
CA GLU A 27 3.61 -9.83 0.80
C GLU A 27 2.19 -9.82 1.38
N GLY A 28 1.80 -8.76 2.09
CA GLY A 28 0.46 -8.59 2.66
C GLY A 28 -0.63 -8.17 1.66
N THR A 29 -0.30 -8.01 0.38
CA THR A 29 -1.21 -7.43 -0.63
C THR A 29 -2.46 -8.27 -0.84
N ASP A 30 -2.31 -9.57 -1.02
CA ASP A 30 -3.44 -10.45 -1.33
C ASP A 30 -4.44 -10.52 -0.17
N GLY A 31 -3.93 -10.55 1.06
CA GLY A 31 -4.75 -10.51 2.27
C GLY A 31 -5.54 -9.21 2.39
N TRP A 32 -4.89 -8.07 2.13
CA TRP A 32 -5.58 -6.78 2.14
C TRP A 32 -6.67 -6.70 1.07
N GLN A 33 -6.33 -7.02 -0.18
CA GLN A 33 -7.27 -6.90 -1.28
C GLN A 33 -8.46 -7.85 -1.13
N SER A 34 -8.24 -9.07 -0.63
CA SER A 34 -9.32 -10.02 -0.34
C SER A 34 -10.26 -9.46 0.73
N ALA A 35 -9.72 -8.93 1.84
CA ALA A 35 -10.52 -8.34 2.90
C ALA A 35 -11.34 -7.11 2.44
N VAL A 36 -10.83 -6.32 1.48
CA VAL A 36 -11.59 -5.20 0.88
C VAL A 36 -12.71 -5.72 -0.01
N ARG A 37 -12.44 -6.73 -0.84
CA ARG A 37 -13.45 -7.36 -1.71
C ARG A 37 -14.57 -8.04 -0.91
N ASP A 38 -14.24 -8.70 0.19
CA ASP A 38 -15.22 -9.35 1.09
C ASP A 38 -16.19 -8.34 1.71
N ARG A 39 -15.79 -7.07 1.83
CA ARG A 39 -16.65 -5.96 2.27
C ARG A 39 -17.49 -5.34 1.14
N GLY A 40 -17.39 -5.87 -0.08
CA GLY A 40 -18.07 -5.33 -1.27
C GLY A 40 -17.41 -4.06 -1.83
N GLU A 41 -16.17 -3.77 -1.43
CA GLU A 41 -15.42 -2.60 -1.89
C GLU A 41 -14.35 -3.00 -2.93
N THR A 42 -13.86 -2.03 -3.70
CA THR A 42 -12.76 -2.24 -4.66
C THR A 42 -11.44 -1.77 -4.02
N PRO A 43 -10.41 -2.62 -3.94
CA PRO A 43 -9.09 -2.20 -3.46
C PRO A 43 -8.55 -1.08 -4.32
N ARG A 44 -8.10 0.01 -3.70
CA ARG A 44 -7.51 1.13 -4.42
C ARG A 44 -6.02 0.94 -4.57
N GLY A 45 -5.37 0.30 -3.59
CA GLY A 45 -3.93 0.07 -3.58
C GLY A 45 -3.55 -1.36 -3.19
N VAL A 46 -2.27 -1.53 -2.88
CA VAL A 46 -1.70 -2.84 -2.56
C VAL A 46 -1.76 -3.14 -1.07
N TYR A 47 -1.68 -2.13 -0.20
CA TYR A 47 -1.63 -2.31 1.24
C TYR A 47 -2.24 -1.10 1.97
N PRO A 48 -2.81 -1.22 3.19
CA PRO A 48 -3.31 -0.05 3.90
C PRO A 48 -2.17 0.90 4.29
N CYS A 49 -2.45 2.20 4.31
CA CYS A 49 -1.49 3.20 4.80
C CYS A 49 -1.08 2.91 6.26
N ARG A 50 0.16 3.23 6.65
CA ARG A 50 0.61 3.17 8.06
C ARG A 50 -0.34 3.87 9.03
N ASN A 51 -0.98 4.95 8.58
CA ASN A 51 -1.96 5.71 9.35
C ASN A 51 -3.41 5.39 8.95
N TYR A 52 -3.70 4.17 8.49
CA TYR A 52 -5.00 3.78 7.92
C TYR A 52 -6.20 4.15 8.80
N ILE A 53 -6.07 4.00 10.12
CA ILE A 53 -7.16 4.31 11.07
C ILE A 53 -7.64 5.77 10.92
N ARG A 54 -6.72 6.71 10.65
CA ARG A 54 -7.04 8.15 10.49
C ARG A 54 -7.18 8.56 9.03
N CYS A 55 -6.27 8.09 8.18
CA CYS A 55 -6.18 8.50 6.77
C CYS A 55 -7.19 7.76 5.88
N ARG A 56 -7.46 6.49 6.20
CA ARG A 56 -8.24 5.55 5.36
C ARG A 56 -7.68 5.42 3.93
N GLY A 57 -6.40 5.73 3.75
CA GLY A 57 -5.71 5.67 2.45
C GLY A 57 -5.02 4.34 2.22
N GLU A 58 -4.73 4.03 0.96
CA GLU A 58 -4.05 2.82 0.53
C GLU A 58 -2.77 3.16 -0.22
N MET A 59 -1.78 2.29 -0.08
CA MET A 59 -0.45 2.44 -0.63
C MET A 59 -0.43 2.02 -2.10
N GLN A 60 0.12 2.87 -2.97
CA GLN A 60 0.28 2.65 -4.41
C GLN A 60 1.74 2.36 -4.75
N ILE A 61 1.96 1.47 -5.71
CA ILE A 61 3.32 1.22 -6.22
C ILE A 61 3.74 2.37 -7.13
N VAL A 62 4.85 3.01 -6.80
CA VAL A 62 5.50 4.03 -7.63
C VAL A 62 6.92 3.55 -7.95
N LYS A 63 7.26 3.52 -9.24
CA LYS A 63 8.62 3.18 -9.71
C LYS A 63 9.41 4.48 -9.86
N ARG A 64 10.43 4.69 -9.02
CA ARG A 64 11.36 5.82 -9.13
C ARG A 64 12.76 5.35 -9.54
#